data_AF-U1Q3A9-F1
#
_entry.id   AF-U1Q3A9-F1
#
_cell.length_a   1.000
_cell.length_b   1.000
_cell.length_c   1.000
_cell.angle_alpha   90.00
_cell.angle_beta   90.00
_cell.angle_gamma   90.00
#
_symmetry.space_group_name_H-M   'P 1'
#
loop_
_entity.id
_entity.type
_entity.pdbx_description
1 polymer ?
#
loop_
_entity_poly.entity_id
_entity_poly.type
_entity_poly.pdbx_seq_one_letter_code
_entity_poly.pdbx_strand_id
1 'polypeptide(L)'
;MNRRSITAATGAIISLGLAGVVFMPALLLSTADVGVADYYAAGPIGLSIVGVIALFDVIVFLSGREGRTDQITVAGLVLVSAVAMTMFSLLWATAITPTLISGFTAGNAWIAFHRWIVSAGAFAIFVSAALYTQSVLSL
;
A
#
# COMPACT_ATOMS: atom_id res chain seq x y z
N MET A 1 20.26 -12.33 -13.33
CA MET A 1 19.30 -12.44 -12.20
C MET A 1 18.07 -13.21 -12.65
N ASN A 2 17.51 -14.08 -11.80
CA ASN A 2 16.26 -14.78 -12.08
C ASN A 2 15.07 -13.79 -12.04
N ARG A 3 14.14 -13.87 -13.01
CA ARG A 3 12.93 -13.01 -13.10
C ARG A 3 12.15 -12.94 -11.78
N ARG A 4 12.03 -14.07 -11.07
CA ARG A 4 11.37 -14.17 -9.74
C ARG A 4 12.03 -13.28 -8.68
N SER A 5 13.37 -13.21 -8.69
CA SER A 5 14.13 -12.43 -7.73
C SER A 5 13.96 -10.93 -7.99
N ILE A 6 13.92 -10.52 -9.26
CA ILE A 6 13.68 -9.13 -9.68
C ILE A 6 12.26 -8.72 -9.27
N THR A 7 11.24 -9.49 -9.64
CA THR A 7 9.84 -9.16 -9.32
C THR A 7 9.60 -9.10 -7.81
N ALA A 8 10.20 -10.01 -7.03
CA ALA A 8 10.15 -9.95 -5.57
C ALA A 8 10.82 -8.69 -5.01
N ALA A 9 12.03 -8.34 -5.47
CA ALA A 9 12.73 -7.14 -5.02
C ALA A 9 11.93 -5.86 -5.35
N THR A 10 11.37 -5.79 -6.56
CA THR A 10 10.49 -4.68 -6.98
C THR A 10 9.25 -4.59 -6.10
N GLY A 11 8.57 -5.71 -5.85
CA GLY A 11 7.40 -5.77 -4.95
C GLY A 11 7.74 -5.27 -3.54
N ALA A 12 8.85 -5.71 -2.97
CA ALA A 12 9.30 -5.26 -1.64
C ALA A 12 9.60 -3.75 -1.60
N ILE A 13 10.29 -3.21 -2.62
CA ILE A 13 10.62 -1.78 -2.68
C ILE A 13 9.36 -0.94 -2.80
N ILE A 14 8.43 -1.32 -3.67
CA ILE A 14 7.16 -0.61 -3.84
C ILE A 14 6.33 -0.68 -2.55
N SER A 15 6.32 -1.84 -1.88
CA SER A 15 5.59 -2.03 -0.62
C SER A 15 6.15 -1.15 0.50
N LEU A 16 7.47 -1.06 0.61
CA LEU A 16 8.12 -0.16 1.56
C LEU A 16 7.81 1.32 1.24
N GLY A 17 7.88 1.68 -0.05
CA GLY A 17 7.52 3.02 -0.51
C GLY A 17 6.07 3.37 -0.19
N LEU A 18 5.13 2.46 -0.44
CA LEU A 18 3.72 2.65 -0.11
C LEU A 18 3.51 2.80 1.39
N ALA A 19 4.14 1.98 2.22
CA ALA A 19 4.07 2.13 3.67
C ALA A 19 4.53 3.53 4.12
N GLY A 20 5.65 4.01 3.56
CA GLY A 20 6.14 5.37 3.79
C GLY A 20 5.11 6.43 3.41
N VAL A 21 4.51 6.33 2.21
CA VAL A 21 3.45 7.24 1.77
C VAL A 21 2.26 7.19 2.71
N VAL A 22 1.77 5.99 3.05
CA VAL A 22 0.61 5.79 3.93
C VAL A 22 0.81 6.46 5.29
N PHE A 23 2.00 6.36 5.89
CA PHE A 23 2.26 6.96 7.20
C PHE A 23 2.76 8.41 7.13
N MET A 24 3.00 8.94 5.93
CA MET A 24 3.52 10.30 5.73
C MET A 24 2.67 11.38 6.40
N PRO A 25 1.32 11.41 6.29
CA PRO A 25 0.52 12.43 6.99
C PRO A 25 0.64 12.36 8.51
N ALA A 26 0.66 11.17 9.10
CA ALA A 26 0.83 11.01 10.54
C ALA A 26 2.21 11.46 11.05
N LEU A 27 3.23 11.41 10.19
CA LEU A 27 4.61 11.80 10.53
C LEU A 27 4.91 13.29 10.29
N LEU A 28 4.30 13.88 9.26
CA LEU A 28 4.63 15.23 8.80
C LEU A 28 3.65 16.31 9.26
N LEU A 29 2.41 15.94 9.62
CA LEU A 29 1.39 16.89 10.04
C LEU A 29 1.34 17.00 11.56
N SER A 30 1.38 18.24 12.07
CA SER A 30 1.19 18.53 13.49
C SER A 30 -0.25 18.23 13.91
N THR A 31 -0.43 17.54 15.03
CA THR A 31 -1.72 17.06 15.59
C THR A 31 -2.64 18.17 16.15
N ALA A 32 -2.39 19.43 15.81
CA ALA A 32 -3.13 20.56 16.36
C ALA A 32 -4.59 20.63 15.88
N ASP A 33 -4.96 19.86 14.84
CA ASP A 33 -6.35 19.76 14.38
C ASP A 33 -6.77 18.31 14.11
N VAL A 34 -8.00 18.04 14.52
CA VAL A 34 -8.87 16.87 14.29
C VAL A 34 -8.76 16.15 12.92
N GLY A 35 -8.23 16.79 11.88
CA GLY A 35 -8.29 16.30 10.50
C GLY A 35 -7.48 15.05 10.18
N VAL A 36 -6.35 14.77 10.84
CA VAL A 36 -5.52 13.59 10.49
C VAL A 36 -6.19 12.29 10.95
N ALA A 37 -6.71 12.25 12.18
CA ALA A 37 -7.39 11.07 12.68
C ALA A 37 -8.63 10.74 11.83
N ASP A 38 -9.44 11.75 11.53
CA ASP A 38 -10.63 11.60 10.67
C ASP A 38 -10.25 11.18 9.24
N TYR A 39 -9.13 11.68 8.72
CA TYR A 39 -8.59 11.27 7.41
C TYR A 39 -8.20 9.80 7.37
N TYR A 40 -7.53 9.28 8.40
CA TYR A 40 -7.20 7.85 8.47
C TYR A 40 -8.43 6.98 8.76
N ALA A 41 -9.42 7.50 9.49
CA ALA A 41 -10.64 6.78 9.85
C ALA A 41 -11.74 6.86 8.76
N ALA A 42 -11.50 7.55 7.64
CA ALA A 42 -12.51 7.71 6.60
C ALA A 42 -12.96 6.37 6.01
N GLY A 43 -14.28 6.18 5.89
CA GLY A 43 -14.86 4.96 5.33
C GLY A 43 -14.90 3.78 6.32
N PRO A 44 -15.36 2.61 5.86
CA PRO A 44 -15.55 1.44 6.73
C PRO A 44 -14.24 0.75 7.13
N ILE A 45 -13.15 1.02 6.39
CA ILE A 45 -11.84 0.44 6.62
C ILE A 45 -10.84 1.59 6.60
N GLY A 46 -10.21 1.86 7.74
CA GLY A 46 -9.25 2.95 7.88
C GLY A 46 -7.96 2.70 7.10
N LEU A 47 -7.30 3.78 6.70
CA LEU A 47 -6.08 3.76 5.88
C LEU A 47 -4.94 2.92 6.49
N SER A 48 -4.80 2.92 7.82
CA SER A 48 -3.65 2.30 8.50
C SER A 48 -3.47 0.82 8.16
N ILE A 49 -4.55 0.08 7.88
CA ILE A 49 -4.45 -1.34 7.52
C ILE A 49 -3.68 -1.53 6.21
N VAL A 50 -3.81 -0.61 5.24
CA VAL A 50 -3.07 -0.64 3.97
C VAL A 50 -1.57 -0.51 4.24
N GLY A 51 -1.18 0.41 5.13
CA GLY A 51 0.22 0.61 5.50
C GLY A 51 0.82 -0.59 6.24
N VAL A 52 0.06 -1.19 7.15
CA VAL A 52 0.50 -2.40 7.88
C VAL A 52 0.65 -3.59 6.94
N ILE A 53 -0.31 -3.83 6.05
CA ILE A 53 -0.20 -4.90 5.06
C ILE A 53 0.97 -4.64 4.10
N ALA A 54 1.22 -3.39 3.70
CA ALA A 54 2.37 -3.05 2.86
C ALA A 54 3.71 -3.38 3.55
N LEU A 55 3.86 -3.07 4.84
CA LEU A 55 5.06 -3.47 5.61
C LEU A 55 5.18 -5.00 5.71
N PHE A 56 4.06 -5.69 5.87
CA PHE A 56 4.04 -7.15 5.87
C PHE A 56 4.48 -7.73 4.52
N ASP A 57 3.99 -7.18 3.40
CA ASP A 57 4.36 -7.61 2.06
C ASP A 57 5.86 -7.43 1.78
N VAL A 58 6.54 -6.43 2.37
CA VAL A 58 8.02 -6.34 2.31
C VAL A 58 8.66 -7.63 2.80
N ILE A 59 8.22 -8.13 3.95
CA ILE A 59 8.76 -9.35 4.57
C ILE A 59 8.43 -10.56 3.70
N VAL A 60 7.20 -10.64 3.18
CA VAL A 60 6.74 -11.78 2.36
C VAL A 60 7.49 -11.85 1.03
N PHE A 61 7.66 -10.73 0.32
CA PHE A 61 8.43 -10.69 -0.92
C PHE A 61 9.90 -11.06 -0.67
N LEU A 62 10.51 -10.52 0.40
CA LEU A 62 11.89 -10.84 0.74
C LEU A 62 12.05 -12.31 1.18
N SER A 63 11.09 -12.88 1.91
CA SER A 63 11.14 -14.29 2.33
C SER A 63 11.12 -15.23 1.11
N GLY A 64 10.29 -14.93 0.12
CA GLY A 64 10.27 -15.67 -1.15
C GLY A 64 11.54 -15.48 -1.99
N ARG A 65 12.14 -14.29 -1.97
CA ARG A 65 13.40 -14.00 -2.65
C ARG A 65 14.57 -14.78 -2.04
N GLU A 66 14.63 -14.85 -0.71
CA GLU A 66 15.69 -15.53 0.03
C GLU A 66 15.44 -17.05 0.22
N GLY A 67 14.38 -17.59 -0.40
CA GLY A 67 14.04 -19.01 -0.32
C GLY A 67 13.65 -19.51 1.08
N ARG A 68 13.16 -18.61 1.94
CA ARG A 68 12.75 -18.92 3.34
C ARG A 68 11.32 -19.46 3.43
N THR A 69 10.53 -19.26 2.37
CA THR A 69 9.15 -19.73 2.25
C THR A 69 8.96 -20.33 0.87
N ASP A 70 8.12 -21.35 0.75
CA ASP A 70 7.72 -21.91 -0.55
C ASP A 70 7.15 -20.83 -1.48
N GLN A 71 7.54 -20.87 -2.75
CA GLN A 71 7.24 -19.80 -3.72
C GLN A 71 5.76 -19.75 -4.10
N ILE A 72 5.06 -20.89 -4.09
CA ILE A 72 3.61 -20.94 -4.37
C ILE A 72 2.86 -20.26 -3.21
N THR A 73 3.28 -20.54 -1.98
CA THR A 73 2.73 -19.89 -0.78
C THR A 73 2.93 -18.38 -0.81
N VAL A 74 4.15 -17.92 -1.13
CA VAL A 74 4.46 -16.49 -1.28
C VAL A 74 3.59 -15.86 -2.35
N ALA A 75 3.48 -16.48 -3.54
CA ALA A 75 2.69 -15.97 -4.65
C ALA A 75 1.21 -15.77 -4.28
N GLY A 76 0.60 -16.78 -3.63
CA GLY A 76 -0.77 -16.67 -3.16
C GLY A 76 -0.95 -15.56 -2.12
N LEU A 77 -0.04 -15.48 -1.15
CA LEU A 77 -0.11 -14.49 -0.08
C LEU A 77 -0.01 -13.06 -0.60
N VAL A 78 1.03 -12.74 -1.39
CA VAL A 78 1.23 -11.37 -1.91
C VAL A 78 0.14 -10.96 -2.90
N LEU A 79 -0.44 -11.90 -3.64
CA LEU A 79 -1.52 -11.59 -4.57
C LEU A 79 -2.81 -11.23 -3.83
N VAL A 80 -3.18 -12.03 -2.82
CA VAL A 80 -4.39 -11.78 -2.01
C VAL A 80 -4.24 -10.51 -1.19
N SER A 81 -3.10 -10.29 -0.54
CA SER A 81 -2.84 -9.08 0.23
C SER A 81 -2.88 -7.83 -0.66
N ALA A 82 -2.27 -7.88 -1.86
CA ALA A 82 -2.27 -6.74 -2.78
C ALA A 82 -3.64 -6.42 -3.38
N VAL A 83 -4.48 -7.44 -3.65
CA VAL A 83 -5.88 -7.24 -4.03
C VAL A 83 -6.64 -6.55 -2.90
N ALA A 84 -6.52 -7.07 -1.67
CA ALA A 84 -7.18 -6.49 -0.50
C ALA A 84 -6.73 -5.04 -0.26
N MET A 85 -5.43 -4.76 -0.30
CA MET A 85 -4.90 -3.40 -0.18
C MET A 85 -5.46 -2.46 -1.25
N THR A 86 -5.50 -2.89 -2.50
CA THR A 86 -6.04 -2.07 -3.61
C THR A 86 -7.51 -1.74 -3.37
N MET A 87 -8.31 -2.73 -2.96
CA MET A 87 -9.72 -2.51 -2.65
C MET A 87 -9.91 -1.59 -1.45
N PHE A 88 -9.17 -1.82 -0.36
CA PHE A 88 -9.26 -1.01 0.86
C PHE A 88 -8.80 0.42 0.62
N SER A 89 -7.72 0.63 -0.14
CA SER A 89 -7.23 1.97 -0.48
C SER A 89 -8.23 2.73 -1.36
N LEU A 90 -8.86 2.07 -2.34
CA LEU A 90 -9.87 2.71 -3.19
C LEU A 90 -11.13 3.05 -2.41
N LEU A 91 -11.59 2.13 -1.54
CA LEU A 91 -12.74 2.34 -0.67
C LEU A 91 -12.51 3.53 0.26
N TRP A 92 -11.34 3.59 0.90
CA TRP A 92 -10.93 4.71 1.73
C TRP A 92 -10.81 6.02 0.92
N ALA A 93 -10.11 6.01 -0.22
CA ALA A 93 -9.87 7.21 -1.02
C ALA A 93 -11.17 7.86 -1.53
N THR A 94 -12.17 7.02 -1.85
CA THR A 94 -13.49 7.47 -2.33
C THR A 94 -14.44 7.83 -1.19
N ALA A 95 -14.23 7.33 0.04
CA ALA A 95 -15.01 7.71 1.21
C ALA A 95 -14.65 9.12 1.74
N ILE A 96 -13.47 9.64 1.39
CA ILE A 96 -13.04 10.98 1.82
C ILE A 96 -13.91 12.07 1.17
N THR A 97 -14.56 12.86 2.01
CA THR A 97 -15.40 13.98 1.57
C THR A 97 -14.57 15.20 1.16
N PRO A 98 -15.09 16.06 0.25
CA PRO A 98 -14.44 17.33 -0.08
C PRO A 98 -14.24 18.24 1.14
N THR A 99 -15.20 18.22 2.09
CA THR A 99 -15.12 19.01 3.33
C THR A 99 -13.94 18.61 4.20
N LEU A 100 -13.63 17.32 4.30
CA LEU A 100 -12.48 16.82 5.05
C LEU A 100 -11.16 17.26 4.40
N ILE A 101 -11.08 17.22 3.07
CA ILE A 101 -9.90 17.70 2.33
C ILE A 101 -9.70 19.21 2.51
N SER A 102 -10.79 20.00 2.42
CA SER A 102 -10.72 21.46 2.59
C SER A 102 -10.44 21.90 4.03
N GLY A 103 -10.57 21.01 5.01
CA GLY A 103 -10.25 21.27 6.41
C GLY A 103 -8.74 21.36 6.69
N PHE A 104 -7.89 20.89 5.77
CA PHE A 104 -6.44 21.03 5.89
C PHE A 104 -5.99 22.45 5.49
N THR A 105 -5.00 22.99 6.20
CA THR A 105 -4.41 24.31 5.89
C THR A 105 -3.81 24.34 4.48
N ALA A 106 -3.69 25.53 3.88
CA ALA A 106 -3.19 25.69 2.51
C ALA A 106 -1.79 25.07 2.27
N GLY A 107 -0.92 25.06 3.29
CA GLY A 107 0.39 24.39 3.23
C GLY A 107 0.31 22.86 3.10
N ASN A 108 -0.85 22.27 3.39
CA ASN A 108 -1.12 20.83 3.39
C ASN A 108 -2.04 20.38 2.24
N ALA A 109 -2.18 21.19 1.19
CA ALA A 109 -3.02 20.89 0.02
C ALA A 109 -2.65 19.58 -0.70
N TRP A 110 -1.44 19.08 -0.49
CA TRP A 110 -0.96 17.80 -1.03
C TRP A 110 -1.80 16.59 -0.58
N ILE A 111 -2.55 16.69 0.51
CA ILE A 111 -3.47 15.66 1.01
C ILE A 111 -4.54 15.26 -0.03
N ALA A 112 -4.92 16.18 -0.91
CA ALA A 112 -5.84 15.89 -2.01
C ALA A 112 -5.29 14.86 -3.00
N PHE A 113 -3.97 14.87 -3.24
CA PHE A 113 -3.27 13.93 -4.12
C PHE A 113 -2.84 12.68 -3.37
N HIS A 114 -2.47 12.79 -2.09
CA HIS A 114 -2.03 11.68 -1.25
C HIS A 114 -2.96 10.45 -1.35
N ARG A 115 -4.28 10.64 -1.30
CA ARG A 115 -5.24 9.53 -1.38
C ARG A 115 -5.13 8.71 -2.67
N TRP A 116 -4.84 9.38 -3.78
CA TRP A 116 -4.69 8.74 -5.09
C TRP A 116 -3.31 8.13 -5.26
N ILE A 117 -2.28 8.74 -4.67
CA ILE A 117 -0.93 8.16 -4.63
C ILE A 117 -0.93 6.84 -3.85
N VAL A 118 -1.60 6.77 -2.69
CA VAL A 118 -1.77 5.52 -1.94
C VAL A 118 -2.45 4.46 -2.81
N SER A 119 -3.55 4.79 -3.48
CA SER A 119 -4.29 3.84 -4.32
C SER A 119 -3.46 3.37 -5.52
N ALA A 120 -2.71 4.27 -6.16
CA ALA A 120 -1.80 3.93 -7.24
C ALA A 120 -0.64 3.03 -6.77
N GLY A 121 -0.10 3.30 -5.58
CA GLY A 121 0.94 2.46 -4.98
C GLY A 121 0.44 1.06 -4.64
N ALA A 122 -0.76 0.93 -4.04
CA ALA A 122 -1.38 -0.38 -3.80
C ALA A 122 -1.58 -1.16 -5.10
N PHE A 123 -2.05 -0.50 -6.15
CA PHE A 123 -2.19 -1.11 -7.47
C PHE A 123 -0.85 -1.52 -8.08
N ALA A 124 0.22 -0.75 -7.88
CA ALA A 124 1.57 -1.12 -8.33
C ALA A 124 2.11 -2.37 -7.61
N ILE A 125 1.78 -2.56 -6.33
CA ILE A 125 2.07 -3.80 -5.61
C ILE A 125 1.27 -4.96 -6.22
N PHE A 126 -0.03 -4.76 -6.52
CA PHE A 126 -0.85 -5.76 -7.19
C PHE A 126 -0.25 -6.22 -8.52
N VAL A 127 0.20 -5.27 -9.36
CA VAL A 127 0.90 -5.60 -10.62
C VAL A 127 2.17 -6.41 -10.35
N SER A 128 2.96 -6.01 -9.35
CA SER A 128 4.20 -6.72 -8.98
C SER A 128 3.93 -8.13 -8.46
N ALA A 129 2.89 -8.30 -7.63
CA ALA A 129 2.41 -9.57 -7.11
C ALA A 129 1.89 -10.50 -8.23
N ALA A 130 1.14 -9.95 -9.18
CA ALA A 130 0.66 -10.68 -10.35
C ALA A 130 1.83 -11.15 -11.23
N LEU A 131 2.82 -10.28 -11.49
CA LEU A 131 4.04 -10.64 -12.23
C LEU A 131 4.90 -11.68 -11.51
N TYR A 132 5.01 -11.59 -10.19
CA TYR A 132 5.67 -12.61 -9.37
C TYR A 132 4.92 -13.95 -9.48
N THR A 133 3.60 -13.94 -9.30
CA THR A 133 2.74 -15.13 -9.40
C THR A 133 2.85 -15.79 -10.77
N GLN A 134 2.77 -15.01 -11.85
CA GLN A 134 2.98 -15.51 -13.21
C GLN A 134 4.35 -16.19 -13.35
N SER A 135 5.41 -15.59 -12.80
CA SER A 135 6.76 -16.16 -12.85
C SER A 135 6.92 -17.45 -12.04
N VAL A 136 6.13 -17.65 -10.98
CA VAL A 136 6.09 -18.86 -10.16
C VAL A 136 5.32 -19.98 -10.87
N LEU A 137 4.14 -19.67 -11.41
CA LEU A 137 3.24 -20.65 -12.02
C LEU A 137 3.65 -21.09 -13.42
N SER A 138 4.49 -20.30 -14.12
CA SER A 138 4.96 -20.63 -15.48
C SER A 138 3.81 -20.91 -16.46
N LEU A 139 2.98 -19.88 -16.67
CA LEU A 139 2.39 -19.59 -17.98
C LEU A 139 3.39 -18.82 -18.83
#